data_AF-A0A940AZD9-F1
#
_entry.id   AF-A0A940AZD9-F1
#
_cell.length_a   1.000
_cell.length_b   1.000
_cell.length_c   1.000
_cell.angle_alpha   90.00
_cell.angle_beta   90.00
_cell.angle_gamma   90.00
#
_symmetry.space_group_name_H-M   'P 1'
#
loop_
_entity.id
_entity.type
_entity.pdbx_description
1 polymer ?
#
loop_
_entity_poly.entity_id
_entity_poly.type
_entity_poly.pdbx_seq_one_letter_code
_entity_poly.pdbx_strand_id
1 'polypeptide(L)'
;MKRLAIFAALLALGANAAEVFSISADRANCLYACGETATFEVSASQAVGTAVATLDDFSGKEFARTTVDLSKTNQFTISGTMAEPGFMRLRVGISGGERPKIFGVGFEPEKIRKASPSPEDFDAFWAEAKRKLDETTPMDARLERVDGRCSDKWDFYRISVASYNGRVYGWLSVPKDASAARKYPVRVEVPGAGKGKWAHDMTPVPGVVCLKMTAHSFPLAFDDAEFLRQYADLEREVKEKYGVSNYAVAGLGKSREEFYYYRAFLGISRAVDWVVAQPWADKSSVTYSGASQGGGFGLALLALNRSFTKGVLKVPALTDNMAPLVGRRSGCGPCHIFGQPKDDQETAKRWAPYFDGANFASRITCPVRVLVGFADDVVPPSAVYATYNEIRAKDHAIVHGIGMGHGCDSALVAKLEAWLYGREKNDKGVEK
;
A
#
# COMPACT_ATOMS: atom_id res chain seq x y z
N MET A 1 -27.81 -59.14 -13.16
CA MET A 1 -28.82 -58.06 -13.10
C MET A 1 -28.80 -57.44 -11.71
N LYS A 2 -28.05 -56.35 -11.52
CA LYS A 2 -28.09 -55.54 -10.29
C LYS A 2 -28.34 -54.10 -10.72
N ARG A 3 -29.44 -53.53 -10.22
CA ARG A 3 -29.91 -52.17 -10.49
C ARG A 3 -28.91 -51.17 -9.94
N LEU A 4 -28.43 -50.27 -10.79
CA LEU A 4 -27.61 -49.12 -10.40
C LEU A 4 -28.56 -47.96 -10.07
N ALA A 5 -28.56 -47.52 -8.82
CA ALA A 5 -29.27 -46.33 -8.37
C ALA A 5 -28.51 -45.09 -8.86
N ILE A 6 -29.21 -44.19 -9.54
CA ILE A 6 -28.71 -42.90 -9.99
C ILE A 6 -28.75 -41.96 -8.77
N PHE A 7 -27.57 -41.64 -8.22
CA PHE A 7 -27.41 -40.50 -7.31
C PHE A 7 -27.22 -39.25 -8.17
N ALA A 8 -28.24 -38.39 -8.21
CA ALA A 8 -28.11 -37.05 -8.77
C ALA A 8 -27.29 -36.20 -7.78
N ALA A 9 -26.01 -35.97 -8.09
CA ALA A 9 -25.19 -35.00 -7.38
C ALA A 9 -25.61 -33.58 -7.80
N LEU A 10 -26.25 -32.85 -6.89
CA LEU A 10 -26.40 -31.40 -6.99
C LEU A 10 -25.00 -30.77 -6.87
N LEU A 11 -24.42 -30.38 -8.01
CA LEU A 11 -23.33 -29.40 -8.04
C LEU A 11 -23.91 -28.04 -7.63
N ALA A 12 -23.77 -27.67 -6.36
CA ALA A 12 -23.85 -26.27 -5.96
C ALA A 12 -22.58 -25.58 -6.47
N LEU A 13 -22.68 -24.92 -7.62
CA LEU A 13 -21.68 -23.94 -8.06
C LEU A 13 -21.53 -22.89 -6.97
N GLY A 14 -20.36 -22.86 -6.33
CA GLY A 14 -19.97 -21.80 -5.39
C GLY A 14 -19.89 -20.47 -6.13
N ALA A 15 -20.99 -19.75 -6.19
CA ALA A 15 -20.99 -18.37 -6.70
C ALA A 15 -20.21 -17.49 -5.71
N ASN A 16 -19.29 -16.70 -6.26
CA ASN A 16 -18.45 -15.79 -5.50
C ASN A 16 -19.33 -14.65 -4.94
N ALA A 17 -19.33 -14.39 -3.63
CA ALA A 17 -20.27 -13.42 -3.04
C ALA A 17 -20.11 -11.99 -3.60
N ALA A 18 -18.93 -11.67 -4.15
CA ALA A 18 -18.69 -10.42 -4.88
C ALA A 18 -19.62 -10.23 -6.10
N GLU A 19 -19.99 -11.33 -6.77
CA GLU A 19 -20.89 -11.39 -7.93
C GLU A 19 -22.36 -11.59 -7.51
N VAL A 20 -22.60 -12.06 -6.28
CA VAL A 20 -23.95 -12.33 -5.77
C VAL A 20 -24.60 -11.08 -5.17
N PHE A 21 -23.87 -10.27 -4.42
CA PHE A 21 -24.45 -9.12 -3.72
C PHE A 21 -24.11 -7.80 -4.40
N SER A 22 -25.07 -6.88 -4.50
CA SER A 22 -24.84 -5.46 -4.72
C SER A 22 -25.10 -4.71 -3.42
N ILE A 23 -24.29 -3.69 -3.15
CA ILE A 23 -24.33 -2.91 -1.91
C ILE A 23 -24.25 -1.44 -2.27
N SER A 24 -25.10 -0.63 -1.66
CA SER A 24 -24.96 0.82 -1.64
C SER A 24 -25.22 1.36 -0.23
N ALA A 25 -24.79 2.58 0.03
CA ALA A 25 -25.11 3.31 1.25
C ALA A 25 -26.09 4.43 0.94
N ASP A 26 -26.87 4.85 1.93
CA ASP A 26 -27.86 5.94 1.83
C ASP A 26 -27.24 7.30 1.47
N ARG A 27 -25.91 7.46 1.59
CA ARG A 27 -25.17 8.63 1.12
C ARG A 27 -24.15 8.26 0.04
N ALA A 28 -24.21 8.97 -1.08
CA ALA A 28 -23.32 8.76 -2.22
C ALA A 28 -21.83 8.99 -1.90
N ASN A 29 -21.50 9.84 -0.93
CA ASN A 29 -20.12 10.07 -0.48
C ASN A 29 -19.66 9.11 0.61
N CYS A 30 -20.57 8.30 1.19
CA CYS A 30 -20.31 7.35 2.26
C CYS A 30 -19.66 7.97 3.52
N LEU A 31 -19.96 9.24 3.82
CA LEU A 31 -19.45 9.97 4.97
C LEU A 31 -20.56 10.44 5.91
N TYR A 32 -20.30 10.28 7.21
CA TYR A 32 -21.25 10.54 8.28
C TYR A 32 -20.57 11.27 9.44
N ALA A 33 -21.33 12.05 10.20
CA ALA A 33 -20.92 12.54 11.51
C ALA A 33 -21.10 11.43 12.56
N CYS A 34 -20.30 11.46 13.63
CA CYS A 34 -20.45 10.51 14.72
C CYS A 34 -21.84 10.65 15.37
N GLY A 35 -22.48 9.52 15.66
CA GLY A 35 -23.86 9.46 16.15
C GLY A 35 -24.95 9.49 15.06
N GLU A 36 -24.61 9.78 13.80
CA GLU A 36 -25.55 9.57 12.69
C GLU A 36 -25.72 8.08 12.38
N THR A 37 -26.85 7.72 11.77
CA THR A 37 -27.08 6.35 11.28
C THR A 37 -26.69 6.26 9.83
N ALA A 38 -25.83 5.30 9.49
CA ALA A 38 -25.58 4.90 8.12
C ALA A 38 -26.41 3.64 7.81
N THR A 39 -27.06 3.64 6.65
CA THR A 39 -27.91 2.54 6.18
C THR A 39 -27.33 1.96 4.91
N PHE A 40 -27.08 0.64 4.93
CA PHE A 40 -26.67 -0.11 3.76
C PHE A 40 -27.90 -0.77 3.13
N GLU A 41 -28.06 -0.56 1.83
CA GLU A 41 -29.01 -1.30 1.01
C GLU A 41 -28.28 -2.45 0.31
N VAL A 42 -28.78 -3.66 0.51
CA VAL A 42 -28.18 -4.89 -0.02
C VAL A 42 -29.19 -5.61 -0.90
N SER A 43 -28.76 -5.98 -2.10
CA SER A 43 -29.54 -6.81 -3.02
C SER A 43 -28.74 -8.02 -3.47
N ALA A 44 -29.33 -9.22 -3.45
CA ALA A 44 -28.76 -10.44 -4.00
C ALA A 44 -29.29 -10.71 -5.41
N SER A 45 -28.40 -11.09 -6.33
CA SER A 45 -28.77 -11.56 -7.68
C SER A 45 -29.29 -13.00 -7.67
N GLN A 46 -29.07 -13.75 -6.59
CA GLN A 46 -29.60 -15.10 -6.37
C GLN A 46 -30.63 -15.12 -5.25
N ALA A 47 -31.72 -15.86 -5.45
CA ALA A 47 -32.82 -16.02 -4.50
C ALA A 47 -32.77 -17.36 -3.73
N VAL A 48 -31.58 -17.92 -3.52
CA VAL A 48 -31.40 -19.23 -2.86
C VAL A 48 -30.31 -19.14 -1.80
N GLY A 49 -30.58 -19.74 -0.64
CA GLY A 49 -29.66 -19.79 0.49
C GLY A 49 -29.93 -18.70 1.54
N THR A 50 -29.05 -18.65 2.53
CA THR A 50 -29.16 -17.73 3.66
C THR A 50 -28.05 -16.70 3.58
N ALA A 51 -28.38 -15.42 3.41
CA ALA A 51 -27.42 -14.32 3.50
C ALA A 51 -27.13 -14.00 4.98
N VAL A 52 -25.86 -13.76 5.29
CA VAL A 52 -25.40 -13.27 6.59
C VAL A 52 -24.72 -11.94 6.35
N ALA A 53 -25.20 -10.90 7.02
CA ALA A 53 -24.64 -9.56 6.94
C ALA A 53 -24.23 -9.06 8.33
N THR A 54 -23.01 -8.53 8.44
CA THR A 54 -22.41 -8.11 9.71
C THR A 54 -21.81 -6.72 9.58
N LEU A 55 -22.01 -5.89 10.61
CA LEU A 55 -21.31 -4.61 10.78
C LEU A 55 -20.22 -4.73 11.86
N ASP A 56 -19.02 -4.30 11.51
CA ASP A 56 -17.85 -4.20 12.40
C ASP A 56 -17.00 -2.96 12.08
N ASP A 57 -15.95 -2.71 12.87
CA ASP A 57 -15.05 -1.55 12.77
C ASP A 57 -13.66 -1.89 12.18
N PHE A 58 -13.56 -2.96 11.38
CA PHE A 58 -12.31 -3.56 10.88
C PHE A 58 -11.38 -4.18 11.94
N SER A 59 -11.61 -3.96 13.25
CA SER A 59 -10.82 -4.57 14.33
C SER A 59 -11.23 -6.01 14.63
N GLY A 60 -12.41 -6.42 14.15
CA GLY A 60 -13.05 -7.70 14.48
C GLY A 60 -14.17 -7.56 15.52
N LYS A 61 -14.38 -6.35 16.07
CA LYS A 61 -15.50 -6.06 16.97
C LYS A 61 -16.80 -5.89 16.18
N GLU A 62 -17.63 -6.94 16.17
CA GLU A 62 -18.97 -6.90 15.60
C GLU A 62 -19.93 -6.15 16.52
N PHE A 63 -20.80 -5.32 15.95
CA PHE A 63 -21.83 -4.61 16.71
C PHE A 63 -23.24 -4.72 16.11
N ALA A 64 -23.38 -5.24 14.88
CA ALA A 64 -24.67 -5.65 14.34
C ALA A 64 -24.53 -6.87 13.42
N ARG A 65 -25.56 -7.71 13.40
CA ARG A 65 -25.63 -8.89 12.54
C ARG A 65 -27.08 -9.17 12.16
N THR A 66 -27.32 -9.53 10.91
CA THR A 66 -28.60 -10.01 10.43
C THR A 66 -28.43 -11.24 9.54
N THR A 67 -29.48 -12.05 9.49
CA THR A 67 -29.56 -13.27 8.68
C THR A 67 -30.84 -13.20 7.86
N VAL A 68 -30.72 -13.35 6.54
CA VAL A 68 -31.84 -13.19 5.61
C VAL A 68 -31.98 -14.44 4.76
N ASP A 69 -33.19 -15.00 4.74
CA ASP A 69 -33.55 -16.10 3.85
C ASP A 69 -33.82 -15.55 2.44
N LEU A 70 -32.89 -15.81 1.51
CA LEU A 70 -32.95 -15.27 0.16
C LEU A 70 -34.09 -15.85 -0.68
N SER A 71 -34.70 -16.96 -0.23
CA SER A 71 -35.91 -17.50 -0.87
C SER A 71 -37.16 -16.66 -0.58
N LYS A 72 -37.13 -15.83 0.47
CA LYS A 72 -38.24 -14.95 0.86
C LYS A 72 -38.07 -13.52 0.38
N THR A 73 -36.84 -13.02 0.44
CA THR A 73 -36.49 -11.68 -0.08
C THR A 73 -35.05 -11.67 -0.53
N ASN A 74 -34.81 -11.06 -1.70
CA ASN A 74 -33.45 -10.81 -2.19
C ASN A 74 -32.98 -9.38 -1.92
N GLN A 75 -33.77 -8.56 -1.22
CA GLN A 75 -33.42 -7.20 -0.83
C GLN A 75 -33.63 -7.01 0.67
N PHE A 76 -32.67 -6.34 1.31
CA PHE A 76 -32.74 -6.01 2.73
C PHE A 76 -31.82 -4.84 3.07
N THR A 77 -32.03 -4.27 4.25
CA THR A 77 -31.20 -3.20 4.78
C THR A 77 -30.54 -3.61 6.09
N ILE A 78 -29.37 -3.05 6.38
CA ILE A 78 -28.76 -3.10 7.70
C ILE A 78 -28.19 -1.71 8.01
N SER A 79 -28.38 -1.26 9.25
CA SER A 79 -27.99 0.08 9.67
C SER A 79 -27.11 0.02 10.91
N GLY A 80 -26.25 1.02 11.06
CA GLY A 80 -25.39 1.16 12.23
C GLY A 80 -24.92 2.59 12.42
N THR A 81 -24.30 2.84 13.57
CA THR A 81 -23.72 4.14 13.93
C THR A 81 -22.38 3.93 14.63
N MET A 82 -21.51 4.94 14.60
CA MET A 82 -20.28 4.99 15.37
C MET A 82 -20.28 6.22 16.28
N ALA A 83 -19.91 6.02 17.55
CA ALA A 83 -19.80 7.10 18.53
C ALA A 83 -18.47 7.88 18.43
N GLU A 84 -17.46 7.28 17.79
CA GLU A 84 -16.13 7.85 17.65
C GLU A 84 -15.70 7.88 16.17
N PRO A 85 -14.79 8.80 15.79
CA PRO A 85 -14.25 8.85 14.43
C PRO A 85 -13.63 7.52 14.00
N GLY A 86 -14.01 7.04 12.82
CA GLY A 86 -13.60 5.70 12.38
C GLY A 86 -14.24 5.27 11.07
N PHE A 87 -14.17 3.97 10.81
CA PHE A 87 -14.79 3.35 9.65
C PHE A 87 -15.64 2.16 10.08
N MET A 88 -16.84 2.09 9.53
CA MET A 88 -17.74 0.94 9.67
C MET A 88 -17.65 0.10 8.41
N ARG A 89 -17.53 -1.22 8.59
CA ARG A 89 -17.49 -2.23 7.53
C ARG A 89 -18.75 -3.07 7.54
N LEU A 90 -19.39 -3.17 6.38
CA LEU A 90 -20.34 -4.23 6.08
C LEU A 90 -19.62 -5.42 5.45
N ARG A 91 -19.80 -6.61 6.03
CA ARG A 91 -19.49 -7.89 5.40
C ARG A 91 -20.78 -8.63 5.10
N VAL A 92 -21.01 -9.02 3.85
CA VAL A 92 -22.17 -9.83 3.46
C VAL A 92 -21.76 -11.05 2.64
N GLY A 93 -22.26 -12.22 3.00
CA GLY A 93 -21.97 -13.48 2.29
C GLY A 93 -23.10 -14.48 2.42
N ILE A 94 -23.05 -15.55 1.63
CA ILE A 94 -23.92 -16.71 1.81
C ILE A 94 -23.40 -17.54 2.97
N SER A 95 -24.28 -18.02 3.83
CA SER A 95 -23.94 -18.92 4.95
C SER A 95 -23.17 -20.14 4.43
N GLY A 96 -22.01 -20.43 5.04
CA GLY A 96 -21.09 -21.49 4.58
C GLY A 96 -20.23 -21.12 3.37
N GLY A 97 -20.37 -19.91 2.81
CA GLY A 97 -19.50 -19.38 1.75
C GLY A 97 -18.18 -18.83 2.28
N GLU A 98 -17.14 -18.87 1.44
CA GLU A 98 -15.76 -18.60 1.86
C GLU A 98 -15.34 -17.12 1.80
N ARG A 99 -16.03 -16.28 1.01
CA ARG A 99 -15.61 -14.89 0.76
C ARG A 99 -16.79 -13.92 0.81
N PRO A 100 -16.96 -13.15 1.89
CA PRO A 100 -17.99 -12.12 1.92
C PRO A 100 -17.63 -10.94 1.01
N LYS A 101 -18.63 -10.29 0.43
CA LYS A 101 -18.49 -8.96 -0.16
C LYS A 101 -18.35 -7.92 0.96
N ILE A 102 -17.43 -6.98 0.76
CA ILE A 102 -17.11 -5.93 1.73
C ILE A 102 -17.52 -4.57 1.17
N PHE A 103 -18.10 -3.74 2.03
CA PHE A 103 -18.32 -2.33 1.77
C PHE A 103 -18.02 -1.55 3.05
N GLY A 104 -17.62 -0.28 2.95
CA GLY A 104 -17.36 0.52 4.14
C GLY A 104 -17.78 1.97 3.99
N VAL A 105 -18.01 2.61 5.14
CA VAL A 105 -18.38 4.02 5.27
C VAL A 105 -17.54 4.66 6.37
N GLY A 106 -17.27 5.96 6.24
CA GLY A 106 -16.47 6.73 7.20
C GLY A 106 -17.34 7.57 8.12
N PHE A 107 -16.97 7.61 9.40
CA PHE A 107 -17.53 8.50 10.42
C PHE A 107 -16.45 9.51 10.83
N GLU A 108 -16.65 10.78 10.47
CA GLU A 108 -15.71 11.90 10.70
C GLU A 108 -14.23 11.52 10.47
N PRO A 109 -13.89 10.92 9.31
CA PRO A 109 -12.58 10.31 9.12
C PRO A 109 -11.41 11.31 9.21
N GLU A 110 -11.66 12.59 8.94
CA GLU A 110 -10.72 13.70 9.14
C GLU A 110 -10.35 13.96 10.61
N LYS A 111 -11.12 13.42 11.57
CA LYS A 111 -10.82 13.51 13.01
C LYS A 111 -10.09 12.29 13.55
N ILE A 112 -9.86 11.25 12.74
CA ILE A 112 -9.09 10.08 13.15
C ILE A 112 -7.65 10.50 13.43
N ARG A 113 -7.16 10.17 14.63
CA ARG A 113 -5.79 10.46 15.06
C ARG A 113 -4.93 9.20 15.01
N LYS A 114 -3.65 9.35 14.69
CA LYS A 114 -2.67 8.28 14.86
C LYS A 114 -2.61 7.80 16.31
N ALA A 115 -2.32 6.51 16.49
CA ALA A 115 -2.35 5.85 17.79
C ALA A 115 -1.16 6.18 18.69
N SER A 116 -0.07 6.69 18.14
CA SER A 116 1.12 7.07 18.91
C SER A 116 1.71 8.39 18.42
N PRO A 117 2.27 9.21 19.32
CA PRO A 117 3.04 10.39 18.92
C PRO A 117 4.30 10.00 18.14
N SER A 118 4.89 10.98 17.46
CA SER A 118 6.25 10.85 16.92
C SER A 118 7.23 10.74 18.08
N PRO A 119 8.22 9.83 18.03
CA PRO A 119 9.37 9.89 18.93
C PRO A 119 10.02 11.27 18.93
N GLU A 120 10.53 11.71 20.08
CA GLU A 120 11.13 13.03 20.25
C GLU A 120 12.39 13.22 19.40
N ASP A 121 13.21 12.17 19.29
CA ASP A 121 14.44 12.13 18.48
C ASP A 121 14.20 11.68 17.03
N PHE A 122 12.96 11.57 16.55
CA PHE A 122 12.66 11.00 15.22
C PHE A 122 13.43 11.69 14.08
N ASP A 123 13.43 13.01 14.05
CA ASP A 123 14.15 13.78 13.03
C ASP A 123 15.66 13.60 13.13
N ALA A 124 16.19 13.67 14.35
CA ALA A 124 17.61 13.49 14.61
C ALA A 124 18.07 12.09 14.21
N PHE A 125 17.28 11.05 14.54
CA PHE A 125 17.54 9.66 14.18
C PHE A 125 17.69 9.47 12.67
N TRP A 126 16.72 9.94 11.88
CA TRP A 126 16.76 9.76 10.43
C TRP A 126 17.82 10.63 9.73
N ALA A 127 18.05 11.85 10.22
CA ALA A 127 19.11 12.71 9.72
C ALA A 127 20.50 12.12 10.00
N GLU A 128 20.72 11.61 11.21
CA GLU A 128 21.93 10.89 11.61
C GLU A 128 22.14 9.65 10.75
N ALA A 129 21.09 8.83 10.59
CA ALA A 129 21.12 7.60 9.81
C ALA A 129 21.54 7.85 8.36
N LYS A 130 21.00 8.90 7.72
CA LYS A 130 21.38 9.32 6.36
C LYS A 130 22.82 9.82 6.32
N ARG A 131 23.20 10.71 7.23
CA ARG A 131 24.56 11.29 7.27
C ARG A 131 25.62 10.20 7.44
N LYS A 132 25.43 9.31 8.42
CA LYS A 132 26.32 8.18 8.67
C LYS A 132 26.41 7.25 7.46
N LEU A 133 25.31 7.01 6.75
CA LEU A 133 25.35 6.18 5.53
C LEU A 133 26.18 6.86 4.44
N ASP A 134 26.06 8.17 4.28
CA ASP A 134 26.82 8.97 3.32
C ASP A 134 28.32 9.02 3.67
N GLU A 135 28.66 9.04 4.97
CA GLU A 135 30.05 9.01 5.47
C GLU A 135 30.72 7.63 5.36
N THR A 136 30.02 6.55 5.75
CA THR A 136 30.64 5.23 5.89
C THR A 136 30.54 4.36 4.65
N THR A 137 29.61 4.68 3.74
CA THR A 137 29.30 3.83 2.58
C THR A 137 29.41 4.66 1.31
N PRO A 138 30.35 4.35 0.40
CA PRO A 138 30.43 5.00 -0.91
C PRO A 138 29.13 4.81 -1.70
N MET A 139 28.81 5.76 -2.59
CA MET A 139 27.57 5.69 -3.40
C MET A 139 27.48 4.38 -4.20
N ASP A 140 28.60 3.94 -4.80
CA ASP A 140 28.76 2.69 -5.55
C ASP A 140 27.47 2.26 -6.26
N ALA A 141 26.96 3.11 -7.15
CA ALA A 141 25.81 2.79 -7.98
C ALA A 141 26.30 1.96 -9.18
N ARG A 142 25.71 0.78 -9.36
CA ARG A 142 26.09 -0.16 -10.44
C ARG A 142 24.92 -0.33 -11.38
N LEU A 143 25.21 -0.20 -12.67
CA LEU A 143 24.28 -0.42 -13.76
C LEU A 143 24.74 -1.62 -14.59
N GLU A 144 23.82 -2.55 -14.82
CA GLU A 144 24.00 -3.65 -15.76
C GLU A 144 22.92 -3.51 -16.84
N ARG A 145 23.34 -3.27 -18.08
CA ARG A 145 22.41 -3.07 -19.20
C ARG A 145 21.71 -4.39 -19.52
N VAL A 146 20.39 -4.33 -19.75
CA VAL A 146 19.58 -5.48 -20.15
C VAL A 146 19.14 -5.27 -21.59
N ASP A 147 19.94 -5.75 -22.52
CA ASP A 147 19.75 -5.48 -23.96
C ASP A 147 18.37 -5.92 -24.46
N GLY A 148 17.89 -7.09 -24.02
CA GLY A 148 16.56 -7.60 -24.38
C GLY A 148 15.37 -6.76 -23.88
N ARG A 149 15.61 -5.74 -23.04
CA ARG A 149 14.60 -4.79 -22.53
C ARG A 149 14.81 -3.36 -23.03
N CYS A 150 15.93 -3.11 -23.71
CA CYS A 150 16.16 -1.85 -24.41
C CYS A 150 15.28 -1.77 -25.66
N SER A 151 14.99 -0.55 -26.09
CA SER A 151 14.26 -0.28 -27.34
C SER A 151 14.93 0.86 -28.11
N ASP A 152 14.32 1.29 -29.20
CA ASP A 152 14.64 2.56 -29.88
C ASP A 152 14.34 3.79 -28.99
N LYS A 153 13.46 3.66 -28.00
CA LYS A 153 12.99 4.76 -27.14
C LYS A 153 13.71 4.87 -25.80
N TRP A 154 14.33 3.81 -25.29
CA TRP A 154 15.01 3.82 -23.99
C TRP A 154 16.12 2.77 -23.89
N ASP A 155 17.08 3.03 -23.02
CA ASP A 155 17.98 2.02 -22.47
C ASP A 155 17.44 1.54 -21.12
N PHE A 156 17.64 0.25 -20.84
CA PHE A 156 17.12 -0.42 -19.66
C PHE A 156 18.26 -1.09 -18.89
N TYR A 157 18.27 -0.92 -17.57
CA TYR A 157 19.33 -1.37 -16.70
C TYR A 157 18.77 -2.05 -15.44
N ARG A 158 19.44 -3.10 -15.00
CA ARG A 158 19.43 -3.48 -13.58
C ARG A 158 20.27 -2.44 -12.83
N ILE A 159 19.74 -1.90 -11.75
CA ILE A 159 20.45 -0.96 -10.89
C ILE A 159 20.62 -1.54 -9.48
N SER A 160 21.77 -1.30 -8.88
CA SER A 160 21.93 -1.48 -7.43
C SER A 160 22.74 -0.34 -6.82
N VAL A 161 22.41 0.04 -5.60
CA VAL A 161 23.09 1.10 -4.84
C VAL A 161 23.47 0.56 -3.47
N ALA A 162 24.68 0.85 -3.01
CA ALA A 162 25.15 0.43 -1.70
C ALA A 162 24.30 1.05 -0.57
N SER A 163 24.02 0.28 0.47
CA SER A 163 23.28 0.70 1.65
C SER A 163 23.83 0.00 2.90
N TYR A 164 23.23 0.26 4.07
CA TYR A 164 23.52 -0.54 5.26
C TYR A 164 23.28 -2.02 4.99
N ASN A 165 24.22 -2.86 5.45
CA ASN A 165 24.13 -4.32 5.38
C ASN A 165 23.86 -4.86 3.96
N GLY A 166 24.45 -4.22 2.93
CA GLY A 166 24.41 -4.71 1.56
C GLY A 166 24.01 -3.65 0.54
N ARG A 167 23.01 -3.95 -0.28
CA ARG A 167 22.59 -3.11 -1.40
C ARG A 167 21.07 -3.10 -1.51
N VAL A 168 20.56 -2.05 -2.12
CA VAL A 168 19.18 -2.02 -2.65
C VAL A 168 19.22 -2.26 -4.16
N TYR A 169 18.24 -2.96 -4.68
CA TYR A 169 18.17 -3.38 -6.08
C TYR A 169 16.94 -2.82 -6.76
N GLY A 170 16.98 -2.75 -8.09
CA GLY A 170 15.88 -2.22 -8.87
C GLY A 170 16.12 -2.25 -10.37
N TRP A 171 15.25 -1.55 -11.07
CA TRP A 171 15.30 -1.31 -12.50
C TRP A 171 15.39 0.19 -12.78
N LEU A 172 16.15 0.54 -13.81
CA LEU A 172 16.26 1.89 -14.33
C LEU A 172 15.99 1.85 -15.83
N SER A 173 15.08 2.71 -16.30
CA SER A 173 14.88 3.00 -17.71
C SER A 173 15.24 4.45 -17.95
N VAL A 174 16.13 4.70 -18.90
CA VAL A 174 16.53 6.05 -19.31
C VAL A 174 16.10 6.26 -20.75
N PRO A 175 15.31 7.30 -21.07
CA PRO A 175 14.95 7.60 -22.44
C PRO A 175 16.21 7.78 -23.32
N LYS A 176 16.14 7.27 -24.55
CA LYS A 176 17.16 7.55 -25.56
C LYS A 176 16.87 8.91 -26.16
N ASP A 177 17.81 9.83 -26.03
CA ASP A 177 17.81 11.05 -26.83
C ASP A 177 18.85 10.97 -27.94
N ALA A 178 18.53 11.57 -29.09
CA ALA A 178 19.49 11.90 -30.13
C ALA A 178 20.25 13.21 -29.82
N SER A 179 19.79 14.01 -28.84
CA SER A 179 20.43 15.26 -28.40
C SER A 179 20.78 15.22 -26.90
N ALA A 180 22.07 15.36 -26.56
CA ALA A 180 22.57 15.28 -25.19
C ALA A 180 22.10 16.42 -24.25
N ALA A 181 21.26 17.36 -24.73
CA ALA A 181 20.84 18.56 -24.01
C ALA A 181 19.48 18.42 -23.28
N ARG A 182 18.67 17.41 -23.61
CA ARG A 182 17.34 17.26 -23.01
C ARG A 182 17.42 16.69 -21.60
N LYS A 183 16.66 17.28 -20.68
CA LYS A 183 16.42 16.72 -19.34
C LYS A 183 15.07 16.03 -19.30
N TYR A 184 14.99 14.95 -18.53
CA TYR A 184 13.83 14.08 -18.45
C TYR A 184 13.21 14.09 -17.05
N PRO A 185 11.88 14.13 -16.95
CA PRO A 185 11.22 13.91 -15.67
C PRO A 185 11.60 12.54 -15.11
N VAL A 186 11.68 12.46 -13.79
CA VAL A 186 12.01 11.24 -13.06
C VAL A 186 10.74 10.72 -12.38
N ARG A 187 10.42 9.45 -12.61
CA ARG A 187 9.38 8.69 -11.90
C ARG A 187 10.05 7.67 -11.00
N VAL A 188 9.77 7.73 -9.71
CA VAL A 188 10.24 6.76 -8.71
C VAL A 188 9.06 5.91 -8.25
N GLU A 189 9.28 4.61 -8.17
CA GLU A 189 8.30 3.64 -7.68
C GLU A 189 8.96 2.62 -6.74
N VAL A 190 8.23 2.22 -5.70
CA VAL A 190 8.51 1.00 -4.93
C VAL A 190 7.30 0.09 -5.07
N PRO A 191 7.47 -1.20 -5.39
CA PRO A 191 6.35 -2.10 -5.56
C PRO A 191 5.62 -2.41 -4.24
N GLY A 192 4.41 -2.94 -4.36
CA GLY A 192 3.71 -3.58 -3.23
C GLY A 192 4.48 -4.81 -2.71
N ALA A 193 4.16 -5.23 -1.49
CA ALA A 193 4.82 -6.36 -0.83
C ALA A 193 4.64 -7.68 -1.59
N GLY A 194 5.52 -8.63 -1.28
CA GLY A 194 5.39 -10.02 -1.71
C GLY A 194 6.09 -10.33 -3.03
N LYS A 195 5.63 -11.42 -3.65
CA LYS A 195 6.40 -12.18 -4.65
C LYS A 195 5.74 -12.27 -6.03
N GLY A 196 4.83 -11.35 -6.35
CA GLY A 196 4.20 -11.31 -7.67
C GLY A 196 5.04 -10.58 -8.71
N LYS A 197 4.64 -10.70 -9.98
CA LYS A 197 5.33 -10.05 -11.12
C LYS A 197 5.54 -8.55 -10.95
N TRP A 198 4.58 -7.88 -10.30
CA TRP A 198 4.68 -6.44 -9.98
C TRP A 198 5.89 -6.11 -9.11
N ALA A 199 6.45 -7.05 -8.36
CA ALA A 199 7.58 -6.82 -7.45
C ALA A 199 8.95 -6.90 -8.13
N HIS A 200 9.05 -7.60 -9.27
CA HIS A 200 10.32 -7.86 -9.94
C HIS A 200 10.37 -7.46 -11.42
N ASP A 201 9.29 -6.89 -11.97
CA ASP A 201 9.27 -6.31 -13.32
C ASP A 201 8.92 -4.80 -13.29
N MET A 202 9.32 -4.08 -14.34
CA MET A 202 9.05 -2.66 -14.53
C MET A 202 8.70 -2.37 -15.98
N THR A 203 7.62 -1.63 -16.22
CA THR A 203 7.29 -1.10 -17.54
C THR A 203 7.85 0.32 -17.71
N PRO A 204 8.76 0.55 -18.68
CA PRO A 204 9.22 1.89 -19.04
C PRO A 204 8.09 2.82 -19.48
N VAL A 205 8.25 4.12 -19.23
CA VAL A 205 7.38 5.17 -19.76
C VAL A 205 8.19 5.99 -20.76
N PRO A 206 7.78 6.08 -22.04
CA PRO A 206 8.51 6.88 -23.03
C PRO A 206 8.71 8.33 -22.58
N GLY A 207 9.93 8.86 -22.74
CA GLY A 207 10.26 10.24 -22.38
C GLY A 207 10.33 10.52 -20.88
N VAL A 208 10.33 9.48 -20.03
CA VAL A 208 10.46 9.59 -18.57
C VAL A 208 11.55 8.64 -18.10
N VAL A 209 12.38 9.10 -17.16
CA VAL A 209 13.30 8.21 -16.45
C VAL A 209 12.48 7.47 -15.41
N CYS A 210 12.40 6.14 -15.52
CA CYS A 210 11.72 5.31 -14.54
C CYS A 210 12.75 4.62 -13.64
N LEU A 211 12.71 4.92 -12.35
CA LEU A 211 13.46 4.23 -11.30
C LEU A 211 12.50 3.42 -10.44
N LYS A 212 12.57 2.09 -10.53
CA LYS A 212 11.83 1.19 -9.64
C LYS A 212 12.78 0.48 -8.70
N MET A 213 12.72 0.80 -7.42
CA MET A 213 13.55 0.15 -6.40
C MET A 213 12.70 -0.80 -5.55
N THR A 214 13.28 -1.93 -5.16
CA THR A 214 12.59 -2.92 -4.32
C THR A 214 13.10 -2.92 -2.88
N ALA A 215 12.24 -3.34 -1.95
CA ALA A 215 12.64 -3.63 -0.58
C ALA A 215 13.50 -4.90 -0.48
N HIS A 216 13.45 -5.81 -1.47
CA HIS A 216 14.18 -7.07 -1.47
C HIS A 216 15.71 -6.84 -1.48
N SER A 217 16.44 -7.66 -0.71
CA SER A 217 17.90 -7.58 -0.53
C SER A 217 18.71 -8.36 -1.57
N PHE A 218 18.10 -8.77 -2.68
CA PHE A 218 18.74 -9.56 -3.72
C PHE A 218 18.52 -8.97 -5.12
N PRO A 219 19.41 -9.25 -6.10
CA PRO A 219 19.25 -8.83 -7.49
C PRO A 219 17.97 -9.39 -8.10
N LEU A 220 17.18 -8.53 -8.76
CA LEU A 220 15.93 -8.94 -9.39
C LEU A 220 16.18 -9.79 -10.65
N ALA A 221 15.43 -10.89 -10.75
CA ALA A 221 15.32 -11.73 -11.94
C ALA A 221 13.99 -11.45 -12.67
N PHE A 222 14.02 -11.53 -14.00
CA PHE A 222 12.78 -11.50 -14.80
C PHE A 222 12.07 -12.85 -14.82
N ASP A 223 12.83 -13.94 -14.69
CA ASP A 223 12.28 -15.28 -14.59
C ASP A 223 11.55 -15.46 -13.26
N ASP A 224 10.25 -15.75 -13.33
CA ASP A 224 9.39 -15.90 -12.16
C ASP A 224 9.91 -17.00 -11.23
N ALA A 225 10.44 -18.11 -11.78
CA ALA A 225 10.92 -19.23 -10.97
C ALA A 225 12.20 -18.88 -10.21
N GLU A 226 13.15 -18.21 -10.85
CA GLU A 226 14.36 -17.68 -10.20
C GLU A 226 14.01 -16.66 -9.12
N PHE A 227 13.13 -15.70 -9.42
CA PHE A 227 12.70 -14.71 -8.45
C PHE A 227 12.01 -15.35 -7.23
N LEU A 228 11.14 -16.35 -7.45
CA LEU A 228 10.49 -17.08 -6.36
C LEU A 228 11.48 -17.88 -5.50
N ARG A 229 12.56 -18.42 -6.10
CA ARG A 229 13.65 -19.06 -5.32
C ARG A 229 14.37 -18.04 -4.45
N GLN A 230 14.81 -16.93 -5.01
CA GLN A 230 15.47 -15.85 -4.27
C GLN A 230 14.59 -15.29 -3.15
N TYR A 231 13.29 -15.12 -3.41
CA TYR A 231 12.32 -14.70 -2.40
C TYR A 231 12.21 -15.74 -1.25
N ALA A 232 12.15 -17.03 -1.58
CA ALA A 232 12.11 -18.09 -0.58
C ALA A 232 13.40 -18.15 0.26
N ASP A 233 14.56 -17.89 -0.37
CA ASP A 233 15.84 -17.78 0.31
C ASP A 233 15.84 -16.62 1.31
N LEU A 234 15.36 -15.44 0.91
CA LEU A 234 15.18 -14.29 1.79
C LEU A 234 14.31 -14.63 3.01
N GLU A 235 13.15 -15.24 2.80
CA GLU A 235 12.25 -15.59 3.92
C GLU A 235 12.87 -16.64 4.85
N ARG A 236 13.66 -17.59 4.30
CA ARG A 236 14.41 -18.56 5.11
C ARG A 236 15.47 -17.86 5.96
N GLU A 237 16.30 -16.99 5.36
CA GLU A 237 17.33 -16.23 6.08
C GLU A 237 16.72 -15.37 7.20
N VAL A 238 15.61 -14.69 6.91
CA VAL A 238 14.86 -13.88 7.88
C VAL A 238 14.35 -14.76 9.04
N LYS A 239 13.82 -15.94 8.74
CA LYS A 239 13.33 -16.89 9.75
C LYS A 239 14.45 -17.42 10.62
N GLU A 240 15.57 -17.80 10.03
CA GLU A 240 16.76 -18.28 10.75
C GLU A 240 17.35 -17.20 11.66
N LYS A 241 17.42 -15.94 11.18
CA LYS A 241 18.04 -14.84 11.92
C LYS A 241 17.12 -14.26 13.01
N TYR A 242 15.83 -14.07 12.72
CA TYR A 242 14.93 -13.28 13.57
C TYR A 242 13.73 -14.07 14.12
N GLY A 243 13.55 -15.33 13.71
CA GLY A 243 12.42 -16.15 14.17
C GLY A 243 11.05 -15.73 13.60
N VAL A 244 11.02 -14.93 12.52
CA VAL A 244 9.79 -14.47 11.85
C VAL A 244 9.74 -14.99 10.42
N SER A 245 8.54 -15.23 9.87
CA SER A 245 8.37 -15.76 8.50
C SER A 245 7.83 -14.72 7.52
N ASN A 246 8.28 -13.47 7.68
CA ASN A 246 7.96 -12.36 6.78
C ASN A 246 9.06 -11.29 6.88
N TYR A 247 9.72 -10.98 5.78
CA TYR A 247 10.76 -9.94 5.75
C TYR A 247 10.26 -8.57 6.22
N ALA A 248 8.97 -8.25 6.03
CA ALA A 248 8.39 -6.95 6.34
C ALA A 248 8.40 -6.64 7.85
N VAL A 249 8.45 -7.66 8.71
CA VAL A 249 8.53 -7.48 10.17
C VAL A 249 9.94 -7.73 10.70
N ALA A 250 10.87 -8.21 9.87
CA ALA A 250 12.15 -8.73 10.31
C ALA A 250 13.03 -7.68 11.02
N GLY A 251 13.60 -8.06 12.17
CA GLY A 251 14.56 -7.26 12.92
C GLY A 251 14.00 -6.18 13.84
N LEU A 252 12.70 -5.81 13.73
CA LEU A 252 12.12 -4.74 14.57
C LEU A 252 12.15 -5.09 16.06
N GLY A 253 12.01 -6.37 16.38
CA GLY A 253 12.11 -6.90 17.73
C GLY A 253 13.52 -6.84 18.34
N LYS A 254 14.55 -6.49 17.56
CA LYS A 254 15.95 -6.45 18.02
C LYS A 254 16.45 -5.02 18.21
N SER A 255 16.37 -4.19 17.18
CA SER A 255 16.73 -2.76 17.26
C SER A 255 16.10 -1.98 16.10
N ARG A 256 16.16 -0.64 16.16
CA ARG A 256 15.72 0.22 15.04
C ARG A 256 16.57 -0.06 13.79
N GLU A 257 17.88 -0.17 13.96
CA GLU A 257 18.85 -0.30 12.87
C GLU A 257 18.85 -1.70 12.23
N GLU A 258 18.43 -2.73 12.97
CA GLU A 258 18.25 -4.09 12.42
C GLU A 258 16.91 -4.30 11.72
N PHE A 259 15.96 -3.36 11.87
CA PHE A 259 14.70 -3.47 11.17
C PHE A 259 14.91 -3.49 9.65
N TYR A 260 14.26 -4.43 8.98
CA TYR A 260 14.49 -4.71 7.56
C TYR A 260 14.32 -3.48 6.67
N TYR A 261 13.31 -2.65 6.93
CA TYR A 261 13.07 -1.45 6.14
C TYR A 261 14.03 -0.29 6.44
N TYR A 262 14.79 -0.31 7.54
CA TYR A 262 15.77 0.74 7.84
C TYR A 262 16.79 0.90 6.69
N ARG A 263 17.42 -0.21 6.27
CA ARG A 263 18.35 -0.20 5.13
C ARG A 263 17.67 0.13 3.80
N ALA A 264 16.39 -0.22 3.65
CA ALA A 264 15.65 -0.03 2.41
C ALA A 264 15.23 1.42 2.23
N PHE A 265 14.67 2.07 3.25
CA PHE A 265 14.30 3.49 3.21
C PHE A 265 15.51 4.37 2.89
N LEU A 266 16.64 4.15 3.57
CA LEU A 266 17.85 4.95 3.35
C LEU A 266 18.51 4.64 2.01
N GLY A 267 18.64 3.36 1.65
CA GLY A 267 19.25 2.96 0.39
C GLY A 267 18.45 3.42 -0.84
N ILE A 268 17.12 3.34 -0.78
CA ILE A 268 16.26 3.82 -1.88
C ILE A 268 16.26 5.34 -1.93
N SER A 269 16.21 6.04 -0.79
CA SER A 269 16.36 7.51 -0.75
C SER A 269 17.68 7.95 -1.40
N ARG A 270 18.77 7.23 -1.10
CA ARG A 270 20.08 7.46 -1.71
C ARG A 270 20.11 7.15 -3.22
N ALA A 271 19.41 6.11 -3.67
CA ALA A 271 19.28 5.82 -5.09
C ALA A 271 18.54 6.95 -5.84
N VAL A 272 17.58 7.62 -5.18
CA VAL A 272 16.93 8.83 -5.70
C VAL A 272 17.92 9.98 -5.79
N ASP A 273 18.74 10.22 -4.75
CA ASP A 273 19.80 11.25 -4.81
C ASP A 273 20.75 11.00 -6.00
N TRP A 274 21.13 9.73 -6.24
CA TRP A 274 21.99 9.36 -7.37
C TRP A 274 21.32 9.60 -8.74
N VAL A 275 20.05 9.21 -8.91
CA VAL A 275 19.35 9.35 -10.20
C VAL A 275 19.11 10.82 -10.53
N VAL A 276 18.79 11.64 -9.52
CA VAL A 276 18.55 13.08 -9.65
C VAL A 276 19.84 13.85 -9.92
N ALA A 277 21.00 13.32 -9.49
CA ALA A 277 22.30 13.91 -9.79
C ALA A 277 22.77 13.70 -11.24
N GLN A 278 22.12 12.81 -12.01
CA GLN A 278 22.52 12.53 -13.39
C GLN A 278 22.26 13.73 -14.32
N PRO A 279 23.09 13.95 -15.35
CA PRO A 279 22.99 15.14 -16.21
C PRO A 279 21.66 15.21 -16.99
N TRP A 280 21.08 14.06 -17.29
CA TRP A 280 19.82 13.91 -18.00
C TRP A 280 18.57 14.06 -17.10
N ALA A 281 18.72 14.19 -15.78
CA ALA A 281 17.58 14.30 -14.87
C ALA A 281 17.03 15.73 -14.78
N ASP A 282 15.72 15.88 -14.97
CA ASP A 282 15.00 17.12 -14.69
C ASP A 282 14.63 17.20 -13.22
N LYS A 283 15.42 17.96 -12.46
CA LYS A 283 15.23 18.18 -11.02
C LYS A 283 13.93 18.91 -10.68
N SER A 284 13.29 19.57 -11.64
CA SER A 284 11.99 20.24 -11.44
C SER A 284 10.80 19.27 -11.54
N SER A 285 11.03 18.02 -11.96
CA SER A 285 9.99 17.01 -12.13
C SER A 285 10.45 15.63 -11.63
N VAL A 286 10.55 15.48 -10.31
CA VAL A 286 10.86 14.20 -9.64
C VAL A 286 9.61 13.72 -8.91
N THR A 287 8.98 12.69 -9.42
CA THR A 287 7.66 12.23 -8.98
C THR A 287 7.74 10.87 -8.29
N TYR A 288 6.88 10.65 -7.30
CA TYR A 288 6.72 9.35 -6.66
C TYR A 288 5.34 8.76 -6.96
N SER A 289 5.28 7.46 -7.23
CA SER A 289 4.03 6.72 -7.30
C SER A 289 4.20 5.33 -6.69
N GLY A 290 3.37 4.98 -5.70
CA GLY A 290 3.43 3.68 -5.03
C GLY A 290 2.07 3.24 -4.48
N ALA A 291 1.89 1.93 -4.30
CA ALA A 291 0.68 1.34 -3.74
C ALA A 291 1.01 0.35 -2.60
N SER A 292 0.15 0.23 -1.59
CA SER A 292 0.34 -0.70 -0.46
C SER A 292 1.69 -0.47 0.22
N GLN A 293 2.59 -1.47 0.30
CA GLN A 293 3.98 -1.28 0.76
C GLN A 293 4.67 -0.12 0.05
N GLY A 294 4.52 0.00 -1.27
CA GLY A 294 5.02 1.14 -2.03
C GLY A 294 4.42 2.47 -1.58
N GLY A 295 3.14 2.52 -1.23
CA GLY A 295 2.54 3.74 -0.67
C GLY A 295 3.17 4.12 0.68
N GLY A 296 3.48 3.13 1.53
CA GLY A 296 4.21 3.31 2.78
C GLY A 296 5.64 3.79 2.60
N PHE A 297 6.37 3.20 1.65
CA PHE A 297 7.68 3.71 1.22
C PHE A 297 7.60 5.14 0.70
N GLY A 298 6.54 5.48 -0.02
CA GLY A 298 6.29 6.85 -0.46
C GLY A 298 6.19 7.84 0.69
N LEU A 299 5.49 7.51 1.79
CA LEU A 299 5.44 8.36 2.97
C LEU A 299 6.84 8.63 3.53
N ALA A 300 7.66 7.58 3.68
CA ALA A 300 9.03 7.71 4.17
C ALA A 300 9.93 8.49 3.20
N LEU A 301 9.90 8.16 1.91
CA LEU A 301 10.76 8.77 0.89
C LEU A 301 10.43 10.25 0.65
N LEU A 302 9.16 10.61 0.58
CA LEU A 302 8.72 12.02 0.43
C LEU A 302 9.07 12.85 1.68
N ALA A 303 9.15 12.23 2.86
CA ALA A 303 9.57 12.90 4.09
C ALA A 303 11.10 13.06 4.18
N LEU A 304 11.85 12.01 3.79
CA LEU A 304 13.31 11.94 3.94
C LEU A 304 14.08 12.61 2.79
N ASN A 305 13.49 12.70 1.59
CA ASN A 305 14.18 13.22 0.41
C ASN A 305 13.46 14.46 -0.15
N ARG A 306 14.16 15.60 -0.18
CA ARG A 306 13.62 16.89 -0.66
C ARG A 306 13.64 17.06 -2.17
N SER A 307 14.18 16.09 -2.91
CA SER A 307 14.20 16.13 -4.38
C SER A 307 12.81 15.91 -4.99
N PHE A 308 11.89 15.24 -4.28
CA PHE A 308 10.56 14.96 -4.79
C PHE A 308 9.71 16.23 -4.94
N THR A 309 9.09 16.37 -6.10
CA THR A 309 8.25 17.51 -6.45
C THR A 309 6.76 17.18 -6.35
N LYS A 310 6.36 15.91 -6.49
CA LYS A 310 4.98 15.43 -6.30
C LYS A 310 4.94 13.95 -5.91
N GLY A 311 3.87 13.52 -5.23
CA GLY A 311 3.66 12.12 -4.87
C GLY A 311 2.21 11.64 -5.01
N VAL A 312 2.03 10.40 -5.46
CA VAL A 312 0.75 9.66 -5.40
C VAL A 312 0.94 8.43 -4.53
N LEU A 313 0.17 8.35 -3.44
CA LEU A 313 0.22 7.27 -2.45
C LEU A 313 -1.10 6.51 -2.48
N LYS A 314 -1.09 5.27 -2.96
CA LYS A 314 -2.31 4.47 -3.10
C LYS A 314 -2.41 3.44 -2.00
N VAL A 315 -3.53 3.41 -1.27
CA VAL A 315 -3.78 2.50 -0.13
C VAL A 315 -2.52 2.27 0.71
N PRO A 316 -1.86 3.35 1.19
CA PRO A 316 -0.50 3.27 1.71
C PRO A 316 -0.44 2.38 2.95
N ALA A 317 0.38 1.34 2.90
CA ALA A 317 0.65 0.47 4.04
C ALA A 317 1.71 1.11 4.98
N LEU A 318 2.13 0.36 6.00
CA LEU A 318 3.12 0.80 7.01
C LEU A 318 2.63 2.00 7.83
N THR A 319 1.32 2.18 7.93
CA THR A 319 0.66 3.30 8.58
C THR A 319 0.00 2.90 9.89
N ASP A 320 0.11 3.76 10.90
CA ASP A 320 -0.54 3.62 12.20
C ASP A 320 -0.20 2.27 12.86
N ASN A 321 1.09 1.99 12.95
CA ASN A 321 1.66 0.72 13.42
C ASN A 321 1.26 0.40 14.87
N MET A 322 1.00 1.43 15.67
CA MET A 322 0.58 1.32 17.08
C MET A 322 -0.95 1.19 17.25
N ALA A 323 -1.73 1.27 16.16
CA ALA A 323 -3.20 1.17 16.20
C ALA A 323 -3.76 -0.02 16.99
N PRO A 324 -3.16 -1.23 16.95
CA PRO A 324 -3.71 -2.36 17.69
C PRO A 324 -3.62 -2.22 19.21
N LEU A 325 -2.74 -1.34 19.72
CA LEU A 325 -2.68 -1.02 21.15
C LEU A 325 -3.86 -0.17 21.63
N VAL A 326 -4.57 0.49 20.70
CA VAL A 326 -5.79 1.27 20.96
C VAL A 326 -7.04 0.63 20.35
N GLY A 327 -6.99 -0.68 20.08
CA GLY A 327 -8.14 -1.44 19.58
C GLY A 327 -8.48 -1.23 18.10
N ARG A 328 -7.62 -0.57 17.32
CA ARG A 328 -7.79 -0.41 15.86
C ARG A 328 -6.83 -1.31 15.08
N ARG A 329 -7.12 -1.61 13.83
CA ARG A 329 -6.21 -2.41 12.99
C ARG A 329 -5.16 -1.50 12.32
N SER A 330 -3.89 -1.92 12.36
CA SER A 330 -2.79 -1.20 11.69
C SER A 330 -2.87 -1.35 10.16
N GLY A 331 -2.35 -0.37 9.43
CA GLY A 331 -2.18 -0.42 7.97
C GLY A 331 -0.97 -1.24 7.52
N CYS A 332 -0.57 -2.26 8.28
CA CYS A 332 0.46 -3.20 7.91
C CYS A 332 -0.03 -4.62 8.15
N GLY A 333 0.04 -5.47 7.13
CA GLY A 333 -0.21 -6.90 7.25
C GLY A 333 1.09 -7.68 7.07
N PRO A 334 1.52 -8.53 8.03
CA PRO A 334 1.13 -8.62 9.45
C PRO A 334 1.56 -7.38 10.25
N CYS A 335 0.94 -7.15 11.41
CA CYS A 335 1.32 -6.05 12.31
C CYS A 335 2.80 -6.19 12.68
N HIS A 336 3.60 -5.12 12.51
CA HIS A 336 5.04 -5.16 12.81
C HIS A 336 5.37 -5.57 14.25
N ILE A 337 4.46 -5.31 15.20
CA ILE A 337 4.61 -5.64 16.62
C ILE A 337 4.22 -7.10 16.87
N PHE A 338 2.97 -7.47 16.54
CA PHE A 338 2.45 -8.81 16.84
C PHE A 338 2.92 -9.89 15.87
N GLY A 339 3.63 -9.51 14.81
CA GLY A 339 4.38 -10.41 13.95
C GLY A 339 5.73 -10.85 14.52
N GLN A 340 6.19 -10.24 15.63
CA GLN A 340 7.41 -10.67 16.33
C GLN A 340 7.15 -11.86 17.27
N PRO A 341 8.21 -12.64 17.60
CA PRO A 341 8.19 -13.53 18.76
C PRO A 341 7.74 -12.78 20.02
N LYS A 342 7.02 -13.47 20.93
CA LYS A 342 6.42 -12.84 22.12
C LYS A 342 7.43 -12.02 22.94
N ASP A 343 8.63 -12.57 23.15
CA ASP A 343 9.69 -11.95 23.95
C ASP A 343 10.26 -10.67 23.30
N ASP A 344 10.06 -10.50 22.00
CA ASP A 344 10.56 -9.36 21.22
C ASP A 344 9.50 -8.25 21.04
N GLN A 345 8.25 -8.47 21.45
CA GLN A 345 7.14 -7.54 21.18
C GLN A 345 7.29 -6.20 21.91
N GLU A 346 7.81 -6.18 23.14
CA GLU A 346 8.05 -4.91 23.87
C GLU A 346 9.11 -4.05 23.18
N THR A 347 10.19 -4.68 22.71
CA THR A 347 11.21 -4.00 21.90
C THR A 347 10.60 -3.46 20.61
N ALA A 348 9.75 -4.24 19.93
CA ALA A 348 9.10 -3.78 18.71
C ALA A 348 8.10 -2.64 18.97
N LYS A 349 7.35 -2.64 20.08
CA LYS A 349 6.48 -1.50 20.47
C LYS A 349 7.29 -0.21 20.63
N ARG A 350 8.50 -0.30 21.18
CA ARG A 350 9.39 0.86 21.36
C ARG A 350 9.86 1.44 20.02
N TRP A 351 10.09 0.58 19.03
CA TRP A 351 10.74 0.97 17.76
C TRP A 351 9.78 1.16 16.58
N ALA A 352 8.60 0.54 16.60
CA ALA A 352 7.59 0.67 15.56
C ALA A 352 7.24 2.14 15.19
N PRO A 353 7.18 3.10 16.14
CA PRO A 353 6.90 4.49 15.82
C PRO A 353 7.92 5.17 14.89
N TYR A 354 9.18 4.70 14.83
CA TYR A 354 10.21 5.26 13.94
C TYR A 354 9.98 4.90 12.47
N PHE A 355 9.21 3.84 12.22
CA PHE A 355 8.91 3.31 10.89
C PHE A 355 7.42 3.45 10.54
N ASP A 356 6.70 4.29 11.28
CA ASP A 356 5.29 4.57 11.05
C ASP A 356 5.12 5.69 10.01
N GLY A 357 4.42 5.37 8.92
CA GLY A 357 4.05 6.32 7.88
C GLY A 357 3.34 7.56 8.42
N ALA A 358 2.54 7.45 9.49
CA ALA A 358 1.87 8.58 10.12
C ALA A 358 2.86 9.56 10.76
N ASN A 359 4.01 9.07 11.22
CA ASN A 359 5.06 9.93 11.76
C ASN A 359 5.90 10.57 10.65
N PHE A 360 6.09 9.91 9.51
CA PHE A 360 6.70 10.55 8.33
C PHE A 360 5.80 11.62 7.69
N ALA A 361 4.49 11.42 7.68
CA ALA A 361 3.53 12.25 6.96
C ALA A 361 3.62 13.76 7.26
N SER A 362 3.86 14.12 8.52
CA SER A 362 4.00 15.53 8.94
C SER A 362 5.22 16.26 8.37
N ARG A 363 6.17 15.52 7.81
CA ARG A 363 7.40 16.03 7.20
C ARG A 363 7.32 16.12 5.68
N ILE A 364 6.23 15.67 5.07
CA ILE A 364 5.99 15.79 3.63
C ILE A 364 5.63 17.24 3.30
N THR A 365 6.37 17.82 2.35
CA THR A 365 6.22 19.24 1.96
C THR A 365 5.80 19.43 0.51
N CYS A 366 6.08 18.45 -0.36
CA CYS A 366 5.65 18.47 -1.75
C CYS A 366 4.14 18.15 -1.88
N PRO A 367 3.48 18.57 -2.96
CA PRO A 367 2.12 18.15 -3.28
C PRO A 367 1.93 16.64 -3.26
N VAL A 368 0.82 16.18 -2.68
CA VAL A 368 0.53 14.74 -2.56
C VAL A 368 -0.95 14.42 -2.79
N ARG A 369 -1.22 13.27 -3.40
CA ARG A 369 -2.56 12.69 -3.49
C ARG A 369 -2.56 11.32 -2.84
N VAL A 370 -3.55 11.07 -1.99
CA VAL A 370 -3.71 9.78 -1.31
C VAL A 370 -4.98 9.11 -1.83
N LEU A 371 -4.90 7.84 -2.26
CA LEU A 371 -6.08 7.03 -2.58
C LEU A 371 -6.38 6.11 -1.40
N VAL A 372 -7.62 6.10 -0.93
CA VAL A 372 -8.08 5.23 0.16
C VAL A 372 -9.20 4.32 -0.33
N GLY A 373 -9.13 3.03 -0.01
CA GLY A 373 -10.19 2.06 -0.27
C GLY A 373 -11.11 1.95 0.94
N PHE A 374 -12.39 2.31 0.80
CA PHE A 374 -13.33 2.26 1.92
C PHE A 374 -13.69 0.82 2.31
N ALA A 375 -13.49 -0.14 1.42
CA ALA A 375 -13.67 -1.56 1.67
C ALA A 375 -12.33 -2.32 1.83
N ASP A 376 -11.20 -1.60 1.98
CA ASP A 376 -9.87 -2.21 2.07
C ASP A 376 -9.70 -2.95 3.41
N ASP A 377 -9.65 -4.27 3.32
CA ASP A 377 -9.47 -5.18 4.45
C ASP A 377 -8.02 -5.65 4.62
N VAL A 378 -7.07 -5.12 3.85
CA VAL A 378 -5.64 -5.35 4.00
C VAL A 378 -5.01 -4.17 4.73
N VAL A 379 -5.25 -2.96 4.23
CA VAL A 379 -4.84 -1.68 4.81
C VAL A 379 -6.11 -0.92 5.16
N PRO A 380 -6.59 -0.99 6.42
CA PRO A 380 -7.85 -0.39 6.81
C PRO A 380 -7.88 1.11 6.51
N PRO A 381 -9.01 1.65 6.01
CA PRO A 381 -9.13 3.07 5.69
C PRO A 381 -8.88 3.98 6.90
N SER A 382 -9.16 3.50 8.13
CA SER A 382 -8.84 4.23 9.36
C SER A 382 -7.34 4.46 9.56
N ALA A 383 -6.48 3.50 9.18
CA ALA A 383 -5.02 3.67 9.27
C ALA A 383 -4.50 4.64 8.19
N VAL A 384 -5.08 4.60 6.99
CA VAL A 384 -4.77 5.55 5.91
C VAL A 384 -5.15 6.97 6.34
N TYR A 385 -6.34 7.15 6.91
CA TYR A 385 -6.80 8.45 7.40
C TYR A 385 -5.99 8.97 8.58
N ALA A 386 -5.66 8.11 9.56
CA ALA A 386 -4.79 8.46 10.68
C ALA A 386 -3.43 9.02 10.21
N THR A 387 -2.96 8.58 9.03
CA THR A 387 -1.73 9.07 8.40
C THR A 387 -1.98 10.32 7.54
N TYR A 388 -3.02 10.31 6.71
CA TYR A 388 -3.38 11.43 5.85
C TYR A 388 -3.61 12.71 6.65
N ASN A 389 -4.28 12.61 7.80
CA ASN A 389 -4.59 13.73 8.70
C ASN A 389 -3.33 14.38 9.31
N GLU A 390 -2.16 13.72 9.23
CA GLU A 390 -0.89 14.24 9.70
C GLU A 390 -0.12 15.02 8.61
N ILE A 391 -0.53 14.93 7.33
CA ILE A 391 0.14 15.58 6.21
C ILE A 391 0.00 17.10 6.32
N ARG A 392 1.13 17.82 6.23
CA ARG A 392 1.18 19.29 6.35
C ARG A 392 1.42 20.03 5.03
N ALA A 393 1.63 19.28 3.93
CA ALA A 393 1.80 19.87 2.61
C ALA A 393 0.57 20.73 2.25
N LYS A 394 0.77 21.93 1.73
CA LYS A 394 -0.36 22.84 1.42
C LYS A 394 -1.30 22.26 0.35
N ASP A 395 -0.74 21.60 -0.65
CA ASP A 395 -1.48 20.92 -1.72
C ASP A 395 -1.53 19.42 -1.44
N HIS A 396 -2.44 18.99 -0.58
CA HIS A 396 -2.75 17.58 -0.37
C HIS A 396 -4.25 17.32 -0.54
N ALA A 397 -4.59 16.15 -1.08
CA ALA A 397 -5.97 15.72 -1.19
C ALA A 397 -6.08 14.20 -1.09
N ILE A 398 -7.20 13.72 -0.55
CA ILE A 398 -7.55 12.31 -0.49
C ILE A 398 -8.65 11.99 -1.52
N VAL A 399 -8.51 10.88 -2.21
CA VAL A 399 -9.47 10.36 -3.20
C VAL A 399 -10.13 9.12 -2.60
N HIS A 400 -11.45 9.11 -2.57
CA HIS A 400 -12.22 7.99 -2.02
C HIS A 400 -12.50 6.92 -3.08
N GLY A 401 -11.98 5.73 -2.86
CA GLY A 401 -12.43 4.51 -3.52
C GLY A 401 -13.62 3.92 -2.77
N ILE A 402 -14.83 4.40 -3.06
CA ILE A 402 -16.07 3.87 -2.48
C ILE A 402 -16.31 2.45 -3.00
N GLY A 403 -16.50 1.50 -2.08
CA GLY A 403 -16.57 0.07 -2.41
C GLY A 403 -15.24 -0.55 -2.90
N MET A 404 -14.16 0.24 -2.99
CA MET A 404 -12.85 -0.22 -3.40
C MET A 404 -12.17 -0.96 -2.24
N GLY A 405 -11.74 -2.20 -2.49
CA GLY A 405 -10.89 -2.96 -1.58
C GLY A 405 -9.41 -2.58 -1.72
N HIS A 406 -8.51 -3.54 -1.44
CA HIS A 406 -7.07 -3.28 -1.56
C HIS A 406 -6.58 -3.13 -3.01
N GLY A 407 -7.27 -3.78 -3.96
CA GLY A 407 -7.03 -3.57 -5.38
C GLY A 407 -7.47 -2.17 -5.79
N CYS A 408 -6.54 -1.36 -6.31
CA CYS A 408 -6.84 0.01 -6.72
C CYS A 408 -7.63 0.02 -8.04
N ASP A 409 -8.75 0.75 -8.06
CA ASP A 409 -9.54 0.97 -9.27
C ASP A 409 -8.70 1.67 -10.36
N SER A 410 -8.71 1.12 -11.57
CA SER A 410 -7.84 1.57 -12.66
C SER A 410 -8.18 2.98 -13.15
N ALA A 411 -9.44 3.40 -13.09
CA ALA A 411 -9.85 4.75 -13.49
C ALA A 411 -9.39 5.80 -12.47
N LEU A 412 -9.53 5.51 -11.17
CA LEU A 412 -8.99 6.35 -10.10
C LEU A 412 -7.46 6.46 -10.19
N VAL A 413 -6.78 5.34 -10.43
CA VAL A 413 -5.31 5.32 -10.64
C VAL A 413 -4.93 6.16 -11.84
N ALA A 414 -5.61 6.00 -12.98
CA ALA A 414 -5.32 6.77 -14.19
C ALA A 414 -5.50 8.28 -13.97
N LYS A 415 -6.54 8.70 -13.24
CA LYS A 415 -6.76 10.11 -12.87
C LYS A 415 -5.60 10.66 -12.02
N LEU A 416 -5.17 9.90 -11.01
CA LEU A 416 -4.07 10.29 -10.14
C LEU A 416 -2.71 10.34 -10.86
N GLU A 417 -2.46 9.38 -11.74
CA GLU A 417 -1.26 9.38 -12.58
C GLU A 417 -1.29 10.56 -13.57
N ALA A 418 -2.44 10.91 -14.15
CA ALA A 418 -2.57 12.09 -15.00
C ALA A 418 -2.22 13.39 -14.24
N TRP A 419 -2.69 13.55 -13.00
CA TRP A 419 -2.31 14.66 -12.11
C TRP A 419 -0.81 14.73 -11.86
N LEU A 420 -0.16 13.59 -11.66
CA LEU A 420 1.27 13.50 -11.40
C LEU A 420 2.10 14.13 -12.53
N TYR A 421 1.67 13.96 -13.78
CA TYR A 421 2.35 14.48 -14.97
C TYR A 421 1.73 15.78 -15.52
N GLY A 422 0.78 16.39 -14.83
CA GLY A 422 0.10 17.61 -15.30
C GLY A 422 -0.74 17.39 -16.57
N ARG A 423 -1.21 16.16 -16.81
CA ARG A 423 -2.04 15.78 -17.97
C ARG A 423 -3.52 15.62 -17.60
N GLU A 424 -3.96 16.36 -16.58
CA GLU A 424 -5.36 16.31 -16.18
C GLU A 424 -6.24 16.87 -17.29
N LYS A 425 -7.18 16.06 -17.75
CA LYS A 425 -8.30 16.56 -18.54
C LYS A 425 -9.29 17.19 -17.58
N ASN A 426 -9.75 18.39 -17.88
CA ASN A 426 -10.90 18.97 -17.20
C ASN A 426 -12.17 18.12 -17.49
N ASP A 427 -13.26 18.30 -16.74
CA ASP A 427 -14.51 17.49 -16.86
C ASP A 427 -15.15 17.50 -18.27
N LYS A 428 -14.60 18.29 -19.20
CA LYS A 428 -14.98 18.37 -20.62
C LYS A 428 -14.01 17.65 -21.57
N GLY A 429 -13.01 16.94 -21.06
CA GLY A 429 -12.08 16.13 -21.85
C GLY A 429 -10.92 16.88 -22.52
N VAL A 430 -10.68 18.15 -22.15
CA VAL A 430 -9.59 18.99 -22.71
C VAL A 430 -8.39 18.97 -21.76
N GLU A 431 -7.20 18.65 -22.27
CA GLU A 431 -5.95 18.74 -21.50
C GLU A 431 -5.70 20.19 -21.07
N LYS A 432 -5.30 20.39 -19.80
CA LYS A 432 -5.02 21.71 -19.23
C LYS A 432 -3.70 22.30 -19.70
#